data_AF-A0A1F4FHL5-F1
#
_entry.id   AF-A0A1F4FHL5-F1
#
_cell.length_a   1.000
_cell.length_b   1.000
_cell.length_c   1.000
_cell.angle_alpha   90.00
_cell.angle_beta   90.00
_cell.angle_gamma   90.00
#
_symmetry.space_group_name_H-M   'P 1'
#
loop_
_entity.id
_entity.type
_entity.pdbx_description
1 polymer ?
#
loop_
_entity_poly.entity_id
_entity_poly.type
_entity_poly.pdbx_seq_one_letter_code
_entity_poly.pdbx_strand_id
1 'polypeptide(L)'
;MRILGRGRVAMWTREKISSLSTPELRQLHQNAERLHETEVATLCAEVLGARPRSRAAVRRPRRKGSAGRLVARSKAFELRGVSLQNRFWSRGGVRPSDGMVVVALWAEDVQRANAVSSCLLWAPNVAGSRPWSDKLGGKERLAHCRLAAERGAAEGLLVYGTRLEGSLPEDRALSVDGVDPENVLELRVDRRGDEYWATWGNSNI
;
A
#
# COMPACT_ATOMS: atom_id res chain seq x y z
N MET A 1 35.19 -16.97 34.82
CA MET A 1 33.79 -16.77 35.25
C MET A 1 33.36 -15.37 34.86
N ARG A 2 32.41 -15.22 33.92
CA ARG A 2 31.76 -13.93 33.65
C ARG A 2 30.32 -14.04 34.12
N ILE A 3 30.05 -13.40 35.25
CA ILE A 3 28.71 -13.23 35.81
C ILE A 3 28.07 -12.07 35.04
N LEU A 4 27.26 -12.39 34.03
CA LEU A 4 26.51 -11.42 33.24
C LEU A 4 25.14 -11.19 33.87
N GLY A 5 24.73 -9.92 33.97
CA GLY A 5 23.44 -9.49 34.50
C GLY A 5 22.26 -10.13 33.74
N ARG A 6 21.71 -11.19 34.35
CA ARG A 6 20.75 -12.17 33.81
C ARG A 6 19.33 -11.67 33.41
N GLY A 7 19.06 -10.36 33.39
CA GLY A 7 17.67 -9.87 33.26
C GLY A 7 17.18 -9.61 31.83
N ARG A 8 17.92 -8.81 31.06
CA ARG A 8 17.47 -8.30 29.73
C ARG A 8 18.11 -9.03 28.54
N VAL A 9 19.36 -9.46 28.67
CA VAL A 9 20.06 -10.27 27.66
C VAL A 9 19.42 -11.66 27.51
N ALA A 10 18.84 -12.20 28.60
CA ALA A 10 18.11 -13.47 28.57
C ALA A 10 16.87 -13.45 27.66
N MET A 11 16.30 -12.27 27.39
CA MET A 11 15.15 -12.13 26.51
C MET A 11 15.53 -12.12 25.02
N TRP A 12 16.75 -11.70 24.69
CA TRP A 12 17.20 -11.48 23.32
C TRP A 12 18.10 -12.62 22.84
N THR A 13 17.52 -13.82 22.73
CA THR A 13 18.21 -14.97 22.16
C THR A 13 18.32 -14.86 20.64
N ARG A 14 19.24 -15.62 20.05
CA ARG A 14 19.46 -15.65 18.60
C ARG A 14 18.19 -16.02 17.84
N GLU A 15 17.39 -16.95 18.38
CA GLU A 15 16.13 -17.42 17.80
C GLU A 15 15.11 -16.28 17.75
N LYS A 16 14.97 -15.53 18.86
CA LYS A 16 14.05 -14.41 18.95
C LYS A 16 14.46 -13.26 18.01
N ILE A 17 15.75 -12.94 17.98
CA ILE A 17 16.32 -11.94 17.05
C ILE A 17 16.12 -12.37 15.59
N SER A 18 16.26 -13.66 15.29
CA SER A 18 16.06 -14.21 13.94
C SER A 18 14.61 -14.12 13.47
N SER A 19 13.63 -14.21 14.39
CA SER A 19 12.20 -14.05 14.07
C SER A 19 11.76 -12.61 13.77
N LEU A 20 12.58 -11.60 14.08
CA LEU A 20 12.23 -10.19 13.82
C LEU A 20 12.27 -9.86 12.33
N SER A 21 11.43 -8.95 11.85
CA SER A 21 11.58 -8.41 10.50
C SER A 21 12.88 -7.60 10.36
N THR A 22 13.38 -7.39 9.14
CA THR A 22 14.62 -6.64 8.92
C THR A 22 14.57 -5.20 9.47
N PRO A 23 13.45 -4.46 9.34
CA PRO A 23 13.31 -3.15 9.97
C PRO A 23 13.38 -3.21 11.51
N GLU A 24 12.68 -4.16 12.13
CA GLU A 24 12.68 -4.35 13.59
C GLU A 24 14.07 -4.73 14.10
N LEU A 25 14.79 -5.58 13.36
CA LEU A 25 16.15 -5.96 13.69
C LEU A 25 17.15 -4.80 13.59
N ARG A 26 17.01 -3.92 12.59
CA ARG A 26 17.83 -2.70 12.47
C ARG A 26 17.53 -1.71 13.60
N GLN A 27 16.25 -1.56 13.95
CA GLN A 27 15.84 -0.69 15.05
C GLN A 27 16.33 -1.23 16.40
N LEU A 28 16.28 -2.55 16.62
CA LEU A 28 16.85 -3.19 17.81
C LEU A 28 18.37 -2.99 17.88
N HIS A 29 19.08 -3.14 16.76
CA HIS A 29 20.53 -2.90 16.69
C HIS A 29 20.89 -1.46 17.08
N GLN A 30 20.23 -0.46 16.48
CA GLN A 30 20.45 0.96 16.81
C GLN A 30 20.13 1.30 18.27
N ASN A 31 19.09 0.68 18.83
CA ASN A 31 18.75 0.84 20.24
C ASN A 31 19.80 0.21 21.15
N ALA A 32 20.30 -0.98 20.81
CA ALA A 32 21.35 -1.66 21.57
C ALA A 32 22.67 -0.86 21.53
N GLU A 33 23.03 -0.27 20.39
CA GLU A 33 24.19 0.63 20.28
C GLU A 33 24.04 1.87 21.18
N ARG A 34 22.86 2.52 21.12
CA ARG A 34 22.56 3.71 21.95
C ARG A 34 22.54 3.41 23.44
N LEU A 35 22.14 2.20 23.84
CA LEU A 35 22.09 1.76 25.22
C LEU A 35 23.37 1.05 25.68
N HIS A 36 24.40 1.00 24.84
CA HIS A 36 25.66 0.31 25.08
C HIS A 36 25.51 -1.18 25.42
N GLU A 37 24.45 -1.83 24.91
CA GLU A 37 24.22 -3.27 25.04
C GLU A 37 25.01 -4.02 23.97
N THR A 38 26.33 -4.10 24.14
CA THR A 38 27.27 -4.59 23.13
C THR A 38 26.97 -6.02 22.66
N GLU A 39 26.58 -6.92 23.57
CA GLU A 39 26.27 -8.32 23.22
C GLU A 39 25.05 -8.44 22.29
N VAL A 40 23.98 -7.67 22.56
CA VAL A 40 22.77 -7.64 21.72
C VAL A 40 23.08 -6.97 20.38
N ALA A 41 23.88 -5.89 20.39
CA ALA A 41 24.29 -5.21 19.17
C ALA A 41 25.10 -6.13 18.24
N THR A 42 26.07 -6.87 18.78
CA THR A 42 26.87 -7.86 18.03
C THR A 42 25.99 -8.96 17.46
N LEU A 43 25.09 -9.54 18.26
CA LEU A 43 24.19 -10.61 17.82
C LEU A 43 23.24 -10.13 16.71
N CYS A 44 22.74 -8.89 16.80
CA CYS A 44 21.94 -8.29 15.73
C CYS A 44 22.75 -8.08 14.45
N ALA A 45 24.01 -7.63 14.54
CA ALA A 45 24.89 -7.44 13.39
C ALA A 45 25.20 -8.77 12.69
N GLU A 46 25.45 -9.84 13.44
CA GLU A 46 25.64 -11.19 12.91
C GLU A 46 24.40 -11.70 12.16
N VAL A 47 23.21 -11.55 12.74
CA VAL A 47 21.95 -11.96 12.08
C VAL A 47 21.67 -11.09 10.85
N LEU A 48 21.96 -9.78 10.90
CA LEU A 48 21.86 -8.89 9.73
C LEU A 48 22.84 -9.27 8.61
N GLY A 49 24.06 -9.68 8.96
CA GLY A 49 25.09 -10.11 8.02
C GLY A 49 24.83 -11.50 7.42
N ALA A 50 24.25 -12.41 8.20
CA ALA A 50 23.89 -13.76 7.77
C ALA A 50 22.58 -13.81 6.96
N ARG A 51 21.72 -12.78 7.06
CA ARG A 51 20.55 -12.68 6.20
C ARG A 51 21.01 -12.62 4.74
N PRO A 52 20.38 -13.39 3.84
CA PRO A 52 20.63 -13.21 2.43
C PRO A 52 20.36 -11.75 2.12
N ARG A 53 21.43 -11.00 1.76
CA ARG A 53 21.31 -9.65 1.23
C ARG A 53 20.19 -9.74 0.23
N SER A 54 19.06 -9.06 0.50
CA SER A 54 17.94 -9.08 -0.43
C SER A 54 18.56 -8.78 -1.78
N ARG A 55 18.54 -9.75 -2.71
CA ARG A 55 18.99 -9.53 -4.08
C ARG A 55 18.42 -8.17 -4.43
N ALA A 56 19.30 -7.20 -4.71
CA ALA A 56 18.91 -5.85 -5.07
C ALA A 56 17.69 -6.01 -5.96
N ALA A 57 16.53 -5.51 -5.49
CA ALA A 57 15.24 -5.88 -6.04
C ALA A 57 15.40 -5.95 -7.55
N VAL A 58 15.38 -7.17 -8.12
CA VAL A 58 15.66 -7.35 -9.54
C VAL A 58 14.65 -6.43 -10.17
N ARG A 59 15.13 -5.33 -10.77
CA ARG A 59 14.28 -4.32 -11.39
C ARG A 59 13.53 -5.10 -12.45
N ARG A 60 12.33 -5.57 -12.11
CA ARG A 60 11.41 -6.10 -13.08
C ARG A 60 11.26 -4.98 -14.10
N PRO A 61 11.38 -5.28 -15.40
CA PRO A 61 11.22 -4.26 -16.41
C PRO A 61 9.92 -3.53 -16.11
N ARG A 62 10.00 -2.19 -15.96
CA ARG A 62 8.83 -1.32 -15.74
C ARG A 62 7.74 -1.81 -16.68
N ARG A 63 6.61 -2.25 -16.13
CA ARG A 63 5.45 -2.56 -16.97
C ARG A 63 5.14 -1.27 -17.72
N LYS A 64 5.28 -1.30 -19.05
CA LYS A 64 4.95 -0.17 -19.91
C LYS A 64 3.45 0.10 -19.71
N GLY A 65 3.12 1.08 -18.88
CA GLY A 65 1.93 1.90 -19.14
C GLY A 65 2.06 2.41 -20.57
N SER A 66 0.95 2.44 -21.29
CA SER A 66 0.85 2.88 -22.69
C SER A 66 1.64 4.16 -22.94
N ALA A 67 2.85 4.05 -23.51
CA ALA A 67 3.72 5.09 -24.08
C ALA A 67 4.00 6.41 -23.28
N GLY A 68 3.31 6.70 -22.18
CA GLY A 68 3.38 7.93 -21.40
C GLY A 68 4.28 7.82 -20.17
N ARG A 69 4.82 8.96 -19.74
CA ARG A 69 5.66 9.05 -18.54
C ARG A 69 4.78 8.91 -17.30
N LEU A 70 4.84 7.76 -16.63
CA LEU A 70 4.20 7.58 -15.31
C LEU A 70 4.61 8.71 -14.36
N VAL A 71 3.64 9.29 -13.67
CA VAL A 71 3.82 10.40 -12.72
C VAL A 71 3.56 9.97 -11.29
N ALA A 72 3.93 10.80 -10.32
CA ALA A 72 3.57 10.58 -8.92
C ALA A 72 2.05 10.65 -8.75
N ARG A 73 1.49 9.86 -7.81
CA ARG A 73 0.04 9.82 -7.53
C ARG A 73 -0.54 11.21 -7.31
N SER A 74 0.05 12.03 -6.43
CA SER A 74 -0.44 13.39 -6.16
C SER A 74 -0.50 14.23 -7.43
N LYS A 75 0.50 14.11 -8.31
CA LYS A 75 0.52 14.83 -9.58
C LYS A 75 -0.56 14.33 -10.53
N ALA A 76 -0.85 13.04 -10.56
CA ALA A 76 -1.94 12.50 -11.38
C ALA A 76 -3.31 13.05 -10.92
N PHE A 77 -3.56 13.15 -9.61
CA PHE A 77 -4.77 13.80 -9.09
C PHE A 77 -4.86 15.28 -9.46
N GLU A 78 -3.76 16.02 -9.35
CA GLU A 78 -3.72 17.43 -9.77
C GLU A 78 -4.05 17.61 -11.26
N LEU A 79 -3.51 16.74 -12.13
CA LEU A 79 -3.83 16.73 -13.56
C LEU A 79 -5.31 16.40 -13.84
N ARG A 80 -5.97 15.72 -12.90
CA ARG A 80 -7.41 15.48 -12.88
C ARG A 80 -8.18 16.54 -12.09
N GLY A 81 -7.60 17.71 -11.80
CA GLY A 81 -8.28 18.79 -11.08
C GLY A 81 -8.65 18.48 -9.63
N VAL A 82 -8.01 17.47 -9.02
CA VAL A 82 -8.26 17.05 -7.64
C VAL A 82 -7.05 17.38 -6.77
N SER A 83 -7.30 18.11 -5.68
CA SER A 83 -6.32 18.28 -4.61
C SER A 83 -6.59 17.23 -3.52
N LEU A 84 -5.58 16.41 -3.21
CA LEU A 84 -5.69 15.40 -2.15
C LEU A 84 -5.62 16.06 -0.77
N GLN A 85 -6.47 15.62 0.16
CA GLN A 85 -6.41 16.07 1.56
C GLN A 85 -5.04 15.77 2.19
N ASN A 86 -4.47 14.61 1.86
CA ASN A 86 -3.12 14.24 2.26
C ASN A 86 -2.37 13.49 1.15
N ARG A 87 -1.30 14.10 0.64
CA ARG A 87 -0.48 13.52 -0.45
C ARG A 87 0.13 12.14 -0.14
N PHE A 88 0.29 11.76 1.12
CA PHE A 88 0.97 10.52 1.53
C PHE A 88 0.01 9.34 1.61
N TRP A 89 -1.22 9.54 2.11
CA TRP A 89 -2.15 8.43 2.31
C TRP A 89 -3.49 8.55 1.59
N SER A 90 -3.92 9.73 1.14
CA SER A 90 -5.20 9.87 0.43
C SER A 90 -5.19 9.09 -0.88
N ARG A 91 -6.25 8.32 -1.12
CA ARG A 91 -6.40 7.44 -2.31
C ARG A 91 -7.53 7.87 -3.22
N GLY A 92 -8.25 8.93 -2.85
CA GLY A 92 -9.22 9.55 -3.72
C GLY A 92 -9.41 11.00 -3.33
N GLY A 93 -10.20 11.70 -4.13
CA GLY A 93 -10.65 13.04 -3.84
C GLY A 93 -11.81 13.42 -4.75
N VAL A 94 -12.47 14.50 -4.40
CA VAL A 94 -13.60 15.04 -5.15
C VAL A 94 -13.11 16.21 -5.98
N ARG A 95 -13.35 16.17 -7.29
CA ARG A 95 -13.02 17.27 -8.21
C ARG A 95 -13.97 18.44 -7.94
N PRO A 96 -13.48 19.66 -7.60
CA PRO A 96 -14.36 20.76 -7.24
C PRO A 96 -15.26 21.27 -8.38
N SER A 97 -14.86 21.10 -9.65
CA SER A 97 -15.59 21.66 -10.79
C SER A 97 -16.92 20.97 -11.09
N ASP A 98 -17.02 19.66 -10.84
CA ASP A 98 -18.18 18.82 -11.20
C ASP A 98 -18.58 17.84 -10.06
N GLY A 99 -17.81 17.81 -8.97
CA GLY A 99 -17.99 16.87 -7.87
C GLY A 99 -17.62 15.42 -8.23
N MET A 100 -16.96 15.17 -9.35
CA MET A 100 -16.54 13.82 -9.76
C MET A 100 -15.58 13.23 -8.72
N VAL A 101 -15.89 12.02 -8.27
CA VAL A 101 -14.99 11.28 -7.40
C VAL A 101 -13.90 10.66 -8.25
N VAL A 102 -12.64 10.97 -7.96
CA VAL A 102 -11.47 10.33 -8.58
C VAL A 102 -10.83 9.42 -7.54
N VAL A 103 -10.51 8.18 -7.90
CA VAL A 103 -9.87 7.18 -7.02
C VAL A 103 -8.67 6.52 -7.67
N ALA A 104 -7.66 6.20 -6.87
CA ALA A 104 -6.47 5.47 -7.31
C ALA A 104 -6.60 3.98 -7.02
N LEU A 105 -6.51 3.17 -8.08
CA LEU A 105 -6.60 1.71 -8.04
C LEU A 105 -5.22 1.10 -8.32
N TRP A 106 -4.84 0.05 -7.60
CA TRP A 106 -3.64 -0.69 -7.96
C TRP A 106 -3.90 -1.58 -9.16
N ALA A 107 -3.06 -1.49 -10.18
CA ALA A 107 -3.22 -2.28 -11.40
C ALA A 107 -3.18 -3.80 -11.15
N GLU A 108 -2.47 -4.24 -10.10
CA GLU A 108 -2.39 -5.64 -9.70
C GLU A 108 -3.64 -6.16 -8.96
N ASP A 109 -4.46 -5.26 -8.40
CA ASP A 109 -5.72 -5.62 -7.70
C ASP A 109 -6.90 -5.73 -8.66
N VAL A 110 -6.70 -5.37 -9.94
CA VAL A 110 -7.74 -5.41 -10.96
C VAL A 110 -8.07 -6.86 -11.29
N GLN A 111 -9.27 -7.28 -10.91
CA GLN A 111 -9.85 -8.55 -11.30
C GLN A 111 -10.45 -8.41 -12.69
N ARG A 112 -10.00 -9.25 -13.62
CA ARG A 112 -10.52 -9.29 -14.99
C ARG A 112 -11.32 -10.56 -15.16
N ALA A 113 -12.61 -10.43 -15.47
CA ALA A 113 -13.49 -11.54 -15.79
C ALA A 113 -14.28 -11.19 -17.05
N ASN A 114 -14.12 -11.98 -18.10
CA ASN A 114 -14.71 -11.72 -19.42
C ASN A 114 -14.34 -10.31 -19.93
N ALA A 115 -15.33 -9.53 -20.38
CA ALA A 115 -15.17 -8.16 -20.85
C ALA A 115 -15.24 -7.08 -19.74
N VAL A 116 -15.43 -7.50 -18.48
CA VAL A 116 -15.59 -6.57 -17.34
C VAL A 116 -14.40 -6.67 -16.40
N SER A 117 -13.84 -5.52 -16.08
CA SER A 117 -12.84 -5.38 -15.04
C SER A 117 -13.51 -4.88 -13.75
N SER A 118 -12.99 -5.32 -12.61
CA SER A 118 -13.47 -4.90 -11.31
C SER A 118 -12.34 -4.76 -10.30
N CYS A 119 -12.55 -3.92 -9.29
CA CYS A 119 -11.58 -3.72 -8.21
C CYS A 119 -12.32 -3.40 -6.92
N LEU A 120 -11.90 -4.01 -5.81
CA LEU A 120 -12.35 -3.63 -4.49
C LEU A 120 -11.86 -2.21 -4.17
N LEU A 121 -12.76 -1.31 -3.80
CA LEU A 121 -12.41 0.03 -3.35
C LEU A 121 -12.29 0.11 -1.83
N TRP A 122 -13.24 -0.49 -1.13
CA TRP A 122 -13.27 -0.46 0.32
C TRP A 122 -14.06 -1.64 0.88
N ALA A 123 -13.62 -2.18 2.01
CA ALA A 123 -14.34 -3.21 2.77
C ALA A 123 -14.06 -3.02 4.27
N PRO A 124 -14.98 -3.45 5.16
CA PRO A 124 -14.78 -3.34 6.60
C PRO A 124 -13.62 -4.22 7.09
N ASN A 125 -13.00 -3.79 8.19
CA ASN A 125 -11.99 -4.57 8.89
C ASN A 125 -12.64 -5.63 9.79
N VAL A 126 -13.10 -6.73 9.19
CA VAL A 126 -13.62 -7.86 9.96
C VAL A 126 -12.45 -8.69 10.47
N ALA A 127 -12.39 -8.90 11.80
CA ALA A 127 -11.37 -9.73 12.47
C ALA A 127 -9.92 -9.41 12.09
N GLY A 128 -9.60 -8.14 11.82
CA GLY A 128 -8.24 -7.72 11.46
C GLY A 128 -7.84 -8.01 10.01
N SER A 129 -8.78 -8.44 9.15
CA SER A 129 -8.50 -8.74 7.74
C SER A 129 -8.03 -7.52 6.94
N ARG A 130 -8.45 -6.31 7.34
CA ARG A 130 -8.16 -5.06 6.62
C ARG A 130 -7.94 -3.90 7.59
N PRO A 131 -6.86 -3.89 8.40
CA PRO A 131 -6.65 -2.86 9.42
C PRO A 131 -6.55 -1.43 8.87
N TRP A 132 -6.39 -1.28 7.56
CA TRP A 132 -6.32 -0.02 6.87
C TRP A 132 -7.65 0.68 6.68
N SER A 133 -8.78 -0.06 6.65
CA SER A 133 -10.10 0.54 6.45
C SER A 133 -10.47 1.49 7.59
N ASP A 134 -9.95 1.22 8.78
CA ASP A 134 -10.25 1.96 10.00
C ASP A 134 -9.31 3.16 10.22
N LYS A 135 -8.19 3.21 9.50
CA LYS A 135 -7.26 4.36 9.51
C LYS A 135 -7.91 5.56 8.82
N LEU A 136 -7.32 6.75 9.01
CA LEU A 136 -7.79 8.00 8.39
C LEU A 136 -7.99 7.87 6.87
N GLY A 137 -7.02 7.30 6.15
CA GLY A 137 -7.14 7.09 4.71
C GLY A 137 -8.22 6.08 4.31
N GLY A 138 -8.49 5.07 5.15
CA GLY A 138 -9.58 4.13 4.94
C GLY A 138 -10.95 4.79 5.12
N LYS A 139 -11.11 5.62 6.16
CA LYS A 139 -12.33 6.39 6.42
C LYS A 139 -12.59 7.43 5.34
N GLU A 140 -11.55 8.14 4.89
CA GLU A 140 -11.62 9.06 3.76
C GLU A 140 -12.07 8.32 2.49
N ARG A 141 -11.45 7.18 2.18
CA ARG A 141 -11.81 6.37 1.01
C ARG A 141 -13.25 5.86 1.08
N LEU A 142 -13.74 5.45 2.26
CA LEU A 142 -15.14 5.07 2.45
C LEU A 142 -16.09 6.23 2.13
N ALA A 143 -15.79 7.45 2.57
CA ALA A 143 -16.60 8.62 2.25
C ALA A 143 -16.66 8.88 0.73
N HIS A 144 -15.53 8.76 0.03
CA HIS A 144 -15.50 8.85 -1.43
C HIS A 144 -16.27 7.72 -2.12
N CYS A 145 -16.21 6.49 -1.61
CA CYS A 145 -16.95 5.36 -2.17
C CYS A 145 -18.45 5.53 -2.04
N ARG A 146 -18.94 6.05 -0.89
CA ARG A 146 -20.36 6.37 -0.69
C ARG A 146 -20.83 7.41 -1.69
N LEU A 147 -20.09 8.51 -1.82
CA LEU A 147 -20.42 9.57 -2.77
C LEU A 147 -20.41 9.08 -4.22
N ALA A 148 -19.43 8.26 -4.60
CA ALA A 148 -19.35 7.67 -5.93
C ALA A 148 -20.51 6.70 -6.20
N ALA A 149 -20.90 5.89 -5.21
CA ALA A 149 -22.02 4.96 -5.33
C ALA A 149 -23.36 5.70 -5.44
N GLU A 150 -23.57 6.76 -4.66
CA GLU A 150 -24.77 7.62 -4.75
C GLU A 150 -24.92 8.25 -6.14
N ARG A 151 -23.80 8.60 -6.78
CA ARG A 151 -23.78 9.18 -8.13
C ARG A 151 -23.73 8.14 -9.25
N GLY A 152 -23.48 6.87 -8.91
CA GLY A 152 -23.29 5.76 -9.85
C GLY A 152 -22.04 5.86 -10.73
N ALA A 153 -21.14 6.81 -10.47
CA ALA A 153 -19.99 7.11 -11.32
C ALA A 153 -18.77 7.61 -10.54
N ALA A 154 -17.58 7.22 -11.00
CA ALA A 154 -16.28 7.75 -10.57
C ALA A 154 -15.25 7.65 -11.70
N GLU A 155 -14.13 8.37 -11.56
CA GLU A 155 -12.94 8.17 -12.38
C GLU A 155 -11.88 7.35 -11.63
N GLY A 156 -11.23 6.44 -12.36
CA GLY A 156 -10.16 5.58 -11.85
C GLY A 156 -8.80 5.94 -12.43
N LEU A 157 -7.79 6.02 -11.57
CA LEU A 157 -6.38 6.15 -11.95
C LEU A 157 -5.63 4.87 -11.59
N LEU A 158 -4.96 4.26 -12.57
CA LEU A 158 -4.18 3.05 -12.34
C LEU A 158 -2.78 3.37 -11.79
N VAL A 159 -2.48 2.81 -10.62
CA VAL A 159 -1.18 2.83 -9.98
C VAL A 159 -0.42 1.55 -10.35
N TYR A 160 0.75 1.74 -10.95
CA TYR A 160 1.67 0.66 -11.31
C TYR A 160 2.80 0.56 -10.28
N GLY A 161 3.21 -0.66 -9.99
CA GLY A 161 4.28 -0.98 -9.05
C GLY A 161 4.16 -2.43 -8.59
N THR A 162 4.92 -2.80 -7.57
CA THR A 162 4.91 -4.14 -6.97
C THR A 162 4.43 -4.05 -5.52
N ARG A 163 3.40 -4.81 -5.15
CA ARG A 163 2.94 -4.89 -3.75
C ARG A 163 3.94 -5.59 -2.85
N LEU A 164 3.94 -5.24 -1.57
CA LEU A 164 4.60 -6.05 -0.55
C LEU A 164 3.65 -7.19 -0.14
N GLU A 165 4.05 -8.41 -0.49
CA GLU A 165 3.30 -9.64 -0.22
C GLU A 165 3.10 -9.83 1.30
N GLY A 166 1.91 -10.26 1.71
CA GLY A 166 1.57 -10.45 3.12
C GLY A 166 1.30 -9.18 3.92
N SER A 167 1.40 -7.99 3.31
CA SER A 167 1.02 -6.74 3.95
C SER A 167 -0.10 -6.03 3.20
N LEU A 168 -1.33 -6.19 3.70
CA LEU A 168 -2.37 -5.19 3.49
C LEU A 168 -2.14 -4.14 4.58
N PRO A 169 -1.67 -2.95 4.20
CA PRO A 169 -2.39 -2.09 3.25
C PRO A 169 -1.66 -1.70 1.94
N GLU A 170 -2.40 -0.97 1.09
CA GLU A 170 -1.89 -0.25 -0.09
C GLU A 170 -0.74 0.73 0.18
N ASP A 171 -0.47 1.07 1.44
CA ASP A 171 0.64 1.92 1.89
C ASP A 171 1.97 1.15 1.94
N ARG A 172 1.96 -0.17 1.76
CA ARG A 172 3.15 -1.02 1.66
C ARG A 172 3.28 -1.62 0.26
N ALA A 173 4.09 -0.96 -0.55
CA ALA A 173 4.54 -1.46 -1.83
C ALA A 173 6.05 -1.75 -1.76
N LEU A 174 6.49 -2.83 -2.41
CA LEU A 174 7.91 -3.05 -2.70
C LEU A 174 8.45 -1.96 -3.64
N SER A 175 7.62 -1.52 -4.59
CA SER A 175 7.92 -0.39 -5.46
C SER A 175 6.65 0.31 -5.94
N VAL A 176 6.74 1.61 -6.20
CA VAL A 176 5.72 2.37 -6.93
C VAL A 176 6.39 2.90 -8.19
N ASP A 177 5.97 2.40 -9.36
CA ASP A 177 6.49 2.84 -10.65
C ASP A 177 5.87 4.17 -11.08
N GLY A 178 4.60 4.39 -10.71
CA GLY A 178 3.86 5.64 -10.88
C GLY A 178 2.42 5.41 -11.35
N VAL A 179 1.78 6.49 -11.76
CA VAL A 179 0.40 6.53 -12.26
C VAL A 179 0.40 7.00 -13.69
N ASP A 180 -0.40 6.39 -14.54
CA ASP A 180 -0.70 6.91 -15.88
C ASP A 180 -1.85 7.93 -15.75
N PRO A 181 -1.60 9.23 -15.96
CA PRO A 181 -2.62 10.25 -15.78
C PRO A 181 -3.55 10.41 -16.99
N GLU A 182 -3.20 9.83 -18.15
CA GLU A 182 -3.97 9.94 -19.39
C GLU A 182 -4.95 8.78 -19.54
N ASN A 183 -4.56 7.59 -19.07
CA ASN A 183 -5.44 6.43 -19.04
C ASN A 183 -6.40 6.48 -17.82
N VAL A 184 -7.46 7.26 -17.97
CA VAL A 184 -8.52 7.41 -16.97
C VAL A 184 -9.61 6.39 -17.24
N LEU A 185 -9.97 5.64 -16.19
CA LEU A 185 -11.04 4.65 -16.25
C LEU A 185 -12.37 5.29 -15.85
N GLU A 186 -13.42 5.09 -16.64
CA GLU A 186 -14.79 5.39 -16.22
C GLU A 186 -15.31 4.23 -15.39
N LEU A 187 -15.57 4.49 -14.11
CA LEU A 187 -15.95 3.49 -13.13
C LEU A 187 -17.44 3.62 -12.79
N ARG A 188 -18.15 2.49 -12.77
CA ARG A 188 -19.37 2.35 -11.98
C ARG A 188 -18.99 1.86 -10.59
N VAL A 189 -19.52 2.52 -9.55
CA VAL A 189 -19.26 2.15 -8.16
C VAL A 189 -20.53 1.61 -7.53
N ASP A 190 -20.47 0.37 -7.06
CA ASP A 190 -21.60 -0.33 -6.48
C ASP A 190 -21.25 -0.84 -5.08
N ARG A 191 -22.26 -0.84 -4.20
CA ARG A 191 -22.17 -1.47 -2.88
C ARG A 191 -22.62 -2.93 -2.99
N ARG A 192 -21.77 -3.86 -2.54
CA ARG A 192 -22.02 -5.30 -2.46
C ARG A 192 -21.93 -5.74 -1.01
N GLY A 193 -23.08 -5.88 -0.33
CA GLY A 193 -23.09 -6.06 1.13
C GLY A 193 -22.47 -4.84 1.81
N ASP A 194 -21.38 -5.02 2.54
CA ASP A 194 -20.63 -3.92 3.19
C ASP A 194 -19.38 -3.48 2.43
N GLU A 195 -19.15 -4.04 1.25
CA GLU A 195 -18.02 -3.69 0.39
C GLU A 195 -18.43 -2.71 -0.71
N TYR A 196 -17.48 -1.89 -1.14
CA TYR A 196 -17.61 -1.01 -2.29
C TYR A 196 -16.68 -1.48 -3.39
N TRP A 197 -17.24 -1.66 -4.59
CA TRP A 197 -16.54 -2.19 -5.74
C TRP A 197 -16.66 -1.21 -6.91
N ALA A 198 -15.55 -1.05 -7.65
CA ALA A 198 -15.56 -0.42 -8.95
C ALA A 198 -15.68 -1.49 -10.05
N THR A 199 -16.44 -1.18 -11.09
CA THR A 199 -16.52 -1.98 -12.32
C THR A 199 -16.40 -1.09 -13.55
N TRP A 200 -15.74 -1.59 -14.60
CA TRP A 200 -15.56 -0.90 -15.88
C TRP A 200 -15.26 -1.88 -17.02
N GLY A 201 -15.39 -1.42 -18.25
CA GLY A 201 -15.21 -2.23 -19.46
C GLY A 201 -16.51 -2.36 -20.27
N ASN A 202 -16.38 -2.80 -21.52
CA ASN A 202 -17.51 -2.92 -22.43
C ASN A 202 -18.47 -3.99 -21.92
N SER A 203 -19.52 -3.53 -21.23
CA SER A 203 -20.79 -4.24 -21.16
C SER A 203 -21.50 -4.04 -22.51
N ASN A 204 -20.89 -4.47 -23.61
CA ASN A 204 -21.60 -4.50 -24.88
C ASN A 204 -22.51 -5.73 -24.86
N ILE A 205 -23.80 -5.43 -24.71
CA ILE A 205 -25.00 -6.25 -24.95
C ILE A 205 -25.37 -7.20 -23.81
#